data_AF-A0A5Q5BKA7-F1
#
_entry.id   AF-A0A5Q5BKA7-F1
#
_cell.length_a   1.000
_cell.length_b   1.000
_cell.length_c   1.000
_cell.angle_alpha   90.00
_cell.angle_beta   90.00
_cell.angle_gamma   90.00
#
_symmetry.space_group_name_H-M   'P 1'
#
loop_
_entity.id
_entity.type
_entity.pdbx_description
1 polymer ?
#
loop_
_entity_poly.entity_id
_entity_poly.type
_entity_poly.pdbx_seq_one_letter_code
_entity_poly.pdbx_strand_id
1 'polypeptide(L)'
;MAIRVAHVGTGNVGRLALAALLGNPAYELTAVGVSTDAKVGKDAGELAGLDVVTGITATKGLDEVLATAPDCVVYCAMGDTRLPEAMADCRRILEAGINVVGSAPGVLQYPWGVIPDKYIDRVQDSARQGGASIFINGVDPGFANDLIPFAFASTCSSIEQIRCMEIADYATYDGAEVMFDVMGFGKEIGDLPILFQPGVLSIAWGTAIRQLAAGLGVEVTEIRDSVEQEPAPEDFDVAVGRIAKGTVAAVRFLIEGWIEGGEGRPAIVIEHITRLRDDLRPDWARPAQPGGSYRVEIVGEPSYTVDICPTSRKGDHNHAAIVAAAGRIVNAIPAVVNAEPGIRTPLDLPLITGSGLFATRG
;
A
#
# COMPACT_ATOMS: atom_id res chain seq x y z
N MET A 1 -26.88 2.12 -11.49
CA MET A 1 -26.18 1.34 -12.54
C MET A 1 -24.86 0.87 -11.94
N ALA A 2 -24.33 -0.28 -12.38
CA ALA A 2 -23.00 -0.71 -11.95
C ALA A 2 -21.95 0.29 -12.49
N ILE A 3 -20.90 0.54 -11.71
CA ILE A 3 -19.77 1.37 -12.12
C ILE A 3 -18.91 0.51 -13.06
N ARG A 4 -18.58 1.05 -14.24
CA ARG A 4 -17.73 0.39 -15.22
C ARG A 4 -16.28 0.50 -14.78
N VAL A 5 -15.61 -0.63 -14.59
CA VAL A 5 -14.24 -0.67 -14.05
C VAL A 5 -13.35 -1.46 -14.99
N ALA A 6 -12.16 -0.96 -15.28
CA ALA A 6 -11.10 -1.77 -15.84
C ALA A 6 -10.00 -2.04 -14.81
N HIS A 7 -9.21 -3.08 -15.00
CA HIS A 7 -8.17 -3.48 -14.07
C HIS A 7 -6.81 -3.57 -14.78
N VAL A 8 -5.75 -3.04 -14.17
CA VAL A 8 -4.40 -3.06 -14.75
C VAL A 8 -3.42 -3.65 -13.74
N GLY A 9 -2.73 -4.71 -14.14
CA GLY A 9 -1.71 -5.38 -13.33
C GLY A 9 -2.27 -6.44 -12.39
N THR A 10 -2.11 -7.71 -12.75
CA THR A 10 -2.62 -8.88 -12.01
C THR A 10 -1.52 -9.55 -11.17
N GLY A 11 -0.75 -8.74 -10.45
CA GLY A 11 0.27 -9.20 -9.48
C GLY A 11 -0.36 -9.65 -8.16
N ASN A 12 0.44 -9.65 -7.09
CA ASN A 12 0.02 -10.14 -5.76
C ASN A 12 -1.27 -9.43 -5.26
N VAL A 13 -1.23 -8.10 -5.13
CA VAL A 13 -2.43 -7.30 -4.79
C VAL A 13 -3.45 -7.23 -5.92
N GLY A 14 -2.98 -7.14 -7.18
CA GLY A 14 -3.84 -6.98 -8.35
C GLY A 14 -4.82 -8.13 -8.56
N ARG A 15 -4.35 -9.37 -8.40
CA ARG A 15 -5.21 -10.56 -8.45
C ARG A 15 -6.34 -10.49 -7.41
N LEU A 16 -6.04 -10.05 -6.19
CA LEU A 16 -7.02 -9.95 -5.11
C LEU A 16 -8.00 -8.80 -5.33
N ALA A 17 -7.52 -7.66 -5.85
CA ALA A 17 -8.38 -6.54 -6.25
C ALA A 17 -9.32 -6.93 -7.42
N LEU A 18 -8.82 -7.67 -8.42
CA LEU A 18 -9.63 -8.19 -9.51
C LEU A 18 -10.69 -9.18 -9.00
N ALA A 19 -10.33 -10.07 -8.07
CA ALA A 19 -11.28 -10.97 -7.44
C ALA A 19 -12.38 -10.23 -6.66
N ALA A 20 -12.02 -9.13 -5.99
CA ALA A 20 -12.99 -8.27 -5.29
C ALA A 20 -13.94 -7.55 -6.26
N LEU A 21 -13.46 -7.11 -7.43
CA LEU A 21 -14.31 -6.54 -8.49
C LEU A 21 -15.31 -7.57 -9.01
N LEU A 22 -14.82 -8.75 -9.40
CA LEU A 22 -15.66 -9.82 -9.98
C LEU A 22 -16.71 -10.35 -8.99
N GLY A 23 -16.41 -10.31 -7.69
CA GLY A 23 -17.32 -10.72 -6.63
C GLY A 23 -18.36 -9.67 -6.22
N ASN A 24 -18.33 -8.45 -6.79
CA ASN A 24 -19.17 -7.35 -6.34
C ASN A 24 -20.09 -6.84 -7.47
N PRO A 25 -21.43 -7.00 -7.34
CA PRO A 25 -22.38 -6.59 -8.38
C PRO A 25 -22.49 -5.08 -8.58
N ALA A 26 -21.86 -4.26 -7.73
CA ALA A 26 -21.75 -2.83 -7.94
C ALA A 26 -20.81 -2.48 -9.10
N TYR A 27 -20.00 -3.43 -9.59
CA TYR A 27 -19.00 -3.21 -10.64
C TYR A 27 -19.26 -4.06 -11.88
N GLU A 28 -19.04 -3.47 -13.04
CA GLU A 28 -18.97 -4.15 -14.34
C GLU A 28 -17.52 -4.09 -14.82
N LEU A 29 -16.83 -5.24 -14.89
CA LEU A 29 -15.48 -5.28 -15.44
C LEU A 29 -15.55 -5.05 -16.96
N THR A 30 -14.74 -4.13 -17.50
CA THR A 30 -14.74 -3.82 -18.94
C THR A 30 -13.50 -4.36 -19.66
N ALA A 31 -12.34 -4.36 -18.98
CA ALA A 31 -11.08 -4.81 -19.54
C ALA A 31 -10.07 -5.19 -18.44
N VAL A 32 -9.09 -6.03 -18.80
CA VAL A 32 -7.93 -6.35 -17.96
C VAL A 32 -6.64 -6.10 -18.75
N GLY A 33 -5.82 -5.16 -18.30
CA GLY A 33 -4.50 -4.88 -18.87
C GLY A 33 -3.38 -5.61 -18.12
N VAL A 34 -2.47 -6.25 -18.85
CA VAL A 34 -1.28 -6.93 -18.31
C VAL A 34 -0.01 -6.53 -19.06
N SER A 35 1.14 -6.67 -18.40
CA SER A 35 2.46 -6.46 -19.00
C SER A 35 3.18 -7.77 -19.34
N THR A 36 2.81 -8.90 -18.73
CA THR A 36 3.44 -10.22 -18.98
C THR A 36 2.80 -10.90 -20.19
N ASP A 37 3.58 -11.27 -21.22
CA ASP A 37 3.05 -11.88 -22.45
C ASP A 37 2.28 -13.17 -22.19
N ALA A 38 2.77 -14.01 -21.26
CA ALA A 38 2.10 -15.25 -20.88
C ALA A 38 0.71 -15.05 -20.24
N LYS A 39 0.35 -13.81 -19.87
CA LYS A 39 -0.98 -13.47 -19.31
C LYS A 39 -1.95 -12.93 -20.36
N VAL A 40 -1.46 -12.52 -21.54
CA VAL A 40 -2.32 -12.00 -22.63
C VAL A 40 -3.24 -13.11 -23.13
N GLY A 41 -4.51 -12.80 -23.33
CA GLY A 41 -5.55 -13.74 -23.77
C GLY A 41 -6.14 -14.62 -22.66
N LYS A 42 -5.61 -14.60 -21.43
CA LYS A 42 -6.20 -15.31 -20.29
C LYS A 42 -7.46 -14.63 -19.79
N ASP A 43 -8.44 -15.40 -19.34
CA ASP A 43 -9.70 -14.89 -18.78
C ASP A 43 -9.45 -14.17 -17.43
N ALA A 44 -10.20 -13.10 -17.17
CA ALA A 44 -10.11 -12.35 -15.93
C ALA A 44 -10.39 -13.21 -14.68
N GLY A 45 -11.29 -14.21 -14.77
CA GLY A 45 -11.57 -15.15 -13.69
C GLY A 45 -10.36 -16.01 -13.33
N GLU A 46 -9.65 -16.52 -14.35
CA GLU A 46 -8.39 -17.26 -14.14
C GLU A 46 -7.33 -16.36 -13.48
N LEU A 47 -7.16 -15.13 -13.98
CA LEU A 47 -6.19 -14.18 -13.45
C LEU A 47 -6.52 -13.72 -12.02
N ALA A 48 -7.81 -13.65 -11.67
CA ALA A 48 -8.31 -13.42 -10.32
C ALA A 48 -8.11 -14.64 -9.41
N GLY A 49 -7.88 -15.83 -9.98
CA GLY A 49 -7.80 -17.06 -9.22
C GLY A 49 -9.15 -17.58 -8.75
N LEU A 50 -10.19 -17.31 -9.52
CA LEU A 50 -11.56 -17.74 -9.27
C LEU A 50 -11.93 -18.82 -10.28
N ASP A 51 -12.77 -19.75 -9.86
CA ASP A 51 -13.33 -20.77 -10.75
C ASP A 51 -14.58 -20.24 -11.47
N VAL A 52 -14.38 -19.18 -12.28
CA VAL A 52 -15.41 -18.52 -13.08
C VAL A 52 -14.85 -18.14 -14.45
N VAL A 53 -15.71 -18.13 -15.47
CA VAL A 53 -15.36 -17.62 -16.80
C VAL A 53 -16.11 -16.32 -17.02
N THR A 54 -15.37 -15.24 -17.25
CA THR A 54 -15.93 -13.89 -17.41
C THR A 54 -16.18 -13.53 -18.87
N GLY A 55 -15.45 -14.14 -19.80
CA GLY A 55 -15.42 -13.76 -21.21
C GLY A 55 -14.55 -12.52 -21.48
N ILE A 56 -13.94 -11.92 -20.44
CA ILE A 56 -13.06 -10.77 -20.55
C ILE A 56 -11.63 -11.28 -20.52
N THR A 57 -10.99 -11.29 -21.67
CA THR A 57 -9.60 -11.73 -21.81
C THR A 57 -8.62 -10.57 -21.64
N ALA A 58 -7.48 -10.84 -21.00
CA ALA A 58 -6.49 -9.81 -20.74
C ALA A 58 -5.75 -9.35 -22.01
N THR A 59 -5.47 -8.06 -22.06
CA THR A 59 -4.84 -7.37 -23.19
C THR A 59 -3.46 -6.83 -22.78
N LYS A 60 -2.61 -6.53 -23.76
CA LYS A 60 -1.27 -6.02 -23.49
C LYS A 60 -1.32 -4.49 -23.29
N GLY A 61 -0.86 -4.02 -22.13
CA GLY A 61 -0.75 -2.59 -21.84
C GLY A 61 -2.11 -1.91 -21.61
N LEU A 62 -2.20 -0.62 -21.99
CA LEU A 62 -3.35 0.24 -21.68
C LEU A 62 -4.28 0.54 -22.86
N ASP A 63 -3.86 0.29 -24.10
CA ASP A 63 -4.58 0.80 -25.28
C ASP A 63 -6.02 0.28 -25.34
N GLU A 64 -6.20 -1.04 -25.22
CA GLU A 64 -7.51 -1.67 -25.20
C GLU A 64 -8.29 -1.37 -23.91
N VAL A 65 -7.58 -1.17 -22.78
CA VAL A 65 -8.21 -0.77 -21.51
C VAL A 65 -8.90 0.58 -21.66
N LEU A 66 -8.19 1.57 -22.19
CA LEU A 66 -8.72 2.93 -22.41
C LEU A 66 -9.84 2.95 -23.45
N ALA A 67 -9.75 2.11 -24.49
CA ALA A 67 -10.77 2.01 -25.54
C ALA A 67 -12.15 1.57 -24.99
N THR A 68 -12.21 0.89 -23.85
CA THR A 68 -13.49 0.51 -23.21
C THR A 68 -14.20 1.63 -22.45
N ALA A 69 -13.54 2.78 -22.31
CA ALA A 69 -14.03 3.96 -21.57
C ALA A 69 -14.68 3.60 -20.21
N PRO A 70 -13.94 2.97 -19.28
CA PRO A 70 -14.45 2.69 -17.94
C PRO A 70 -14.61 4.00 -17.14
N ASP A 71 -15.45 3.97 -16.11
CA ASP A 71 -15.57 5.09 -15.15
C ASP A 71 -14.32 5.19 -14.26
N CYS A 72 -13.68 4.05 -14.00
CA CYS A 72 -12.50 3.95 -13.15
C CYS A 72 -11.56 2.80 -13.58
N VAL A 73 -10.26 3.00 -13.43
CA VAL A 73 -9.23 1.95 -13.53
C VAL A 73 -8.70 1.62 -12.15
N VAL A 74 -8.70 0.33 -11.80
CA VAL A 74 -7.92 -0.20 -10.68
C VAL A 74 -6.50 -0.48 -11.15
N TYR A 75 -5.54 0.37 -10.77
CA TYR A 75 -4.14 0.30 -11.17
C TYR A 75 -3.28 -0.36 -10.09
N CYS A 76 -2.87 -1.60 -10.34
CA CYS A 76 -2.05 -2.43 -9.46
C CYS A 76 -0.78 -2.94 -10.17
N ALA A 77 -0.33 -2.26 -11.23
CA ALA A 77 0.94 -2.58 -11.86
C ALA A 77 2.13 -2.14 -10.99
N MET A 78 3.26 -2.84 -11.11
CA MET A 78 4.49 -2.53 -10.37
C MET A 78 4.88 -1.06 -10.56
N GLY A 79 5.07 -0.32 -9.47
CA GLY A 79 5.51 1.08 -9.48
C GLY A 79 6.95 1.28 -9.05
N ASP A 80 7.46 0.42 -8.15
CA ASP A 80 8.69 0.68 -7.41
C ASP A 80 9.94 0.63 -8.29
N THR A 81 9.96 -0.27 -9.27
CA THR A 81 11.08 -0.43 -10.23
C THR A 81 10.86 0.28 -11.57
N ARG A 82 9.70 0.93 -11.77
CA ARG A 82 9.30 1.60 -13.03
C ARG A 82 8.49 2.87 -12.80
N LEU A 83 8.89 3.66 -11.81
CA LEU A 83 8.15 4.84 -11.37
C LEU A 83 7.84 5.83 -12.51
N PRO A 84 8.78 6.18 -13.42
CA PRO A 84 8.49 7.10 -14.54
C PRO A 84 7.37 6.59 -15.45
N GLU A 85 7.37 5.30 -15.75
CA GLU A 85 6.37 4.67 -16.60
C GLU A 85 5.04 4.54 -15.88
N ALA A 86 5.02 4.17 -14.60
CA ALA A 86 3.79 4.11 -13.80
C ALA A 86 3.13 5.50 -13.68
N MET A 87 3.91 6.55 -13.47
CA MET A 87 3.41 7.94 -13.50
C MET A 87 2.86 8.32 -14.88
N ALA A 88 3.49 7.85 -15.97
CA ALA A 88 2.99 8.10 -17.32
C ALA A 88 1.69 7.35 -17.61
N ASP A 89 1.58 6.10 -17.16
CA ASP A 89 0.37 5.28 -17.24
C ASP A 89 -0.80 5.99 -16.53
N CYS A 90 -0.62 6.41 -15.28
CA CYS A 90 -1.64 7.14 -14.53
C CYS A 90 -2.07 8.44 -15.22
N ARG A 91 -1.12 9.24 -15.72
CA ARG A 91 -1.45 10.47 -16.47
C ARG A 91 -2.26 10.18 -17.74
N ARG A 92 -1.88 9.14 -18.49
CA ARG A 92 -2.60 8.75 -19.71
C ARG A 92 -4.04 8.33 -19.42
N ILE A 93 -4.26 7.62 -18.30
CA ILE A 93 -5.61 7.24 -17.86
C ILE A 93 -6.41 8.49 -17.47
N LEU A 94 -5.82 9.38 -16.68
CA LEU A 94 -6.44 10.63 -16.25
C LEU A 94 -6.79 11.54 -17.43
N GLU A 95 -5.89 11.71 -18.40
CA GLU A 95 -6.11 12.51 -19.62
C GLU A 95 -7.27 11.98 -20.49
N ALA A 96 -7.57 10.68 -20.39
CA ALA A 96 -8.71 10.06 -21.04
C ALA A 96 -10.04 10.27 -20.28
N GLY A 97 -10.03 11.02 -19.16
CA GLY A 97 -11.19 11.28 -18.32
C GLY A 97 -11.61 10.10 -17.45
N ILE A 98 -10.68 9.18 -17.18
CA ILE A 98 -10.93 7.95 -16.43
C ILE A 98 -10.33 8.09 -15.03
N ASN A 99 -11.12 7.82 -13.99
CA ASN A 99 -10.64 7.86 -12.61
C ASN A 99 -9.67 6.73 -12.32
N VAL A 100 -8.80 6.89 -11.32
CA VAL A 100 -7.82 5.88 -10.94
C VAL A 100 -7.90 5.60 -9.45
N VAL A 101 -8.05 4.33 -9.09
CA VAL A 101 -7.70 3.85 -7.74
C VAL A 101 -6.56 2.86 -7.87
N GLY A 102 -5.65 2.78 -6.91
CA GLY A 102 -4.54 1.85 -7.05
C GLY A 102 -3.67 1.67 -5.84
N SER A 103 -2.77 0.69 -5.94
CA SER A 103 -1.68 0.46 -4.99
C SER A 103 -0.37 1.10 -5.43
N ALA A 104 -0.32 1.66 -6.63
CA ALA A 104 0.88 2.22 -7.24
C ALA A 104 0.54 3.36 -8.21
N PRO A 105 1.47 4.29 -8.48
CA PRO A 105 2.79 4.42 -7.83
C PRO A 105 2.66 4.97 -6.40
N GLY A 106 3.34 4.35 -5.43
CA GLY A 106 3.17 4.63 -4.00
C GLY A 106 3.40 6.10 -3.59
N VAL A 107 4.29 6.80 -4.31
CA VAL A 107 4.56 8.24 -4.08
C VAL A 107 3.31 9.13 -4.25
N LEU A 108 2.28 8.67 -4.98
CA LEU A 108 1.02 9.39 -5.15
C LEU A 108 0.03 9.22 -3.99
N GLN A 109 0.35 8.41 -2.97
CA GLN A 109 -0.46 8.34 -1.75
C GLN A 109 -0.55 9.71 -1.06
N TYR A 110 0.60 10.39 -0.94
CA TYR A 110 0.68 11.79 -0.55
C TYR A 110 2.00 12.40 -1.09
N PRO A 111 1.99 12.98 -2.29
CA PRO A 111 3.24 13.35 -2.97
C PRO A 111 3.88 14.66 -2.49
N TRP A 112 3.12 15.54 -1.84
CA TRP A 112 3.57 16.87 -1.46
C TRP A 112 4.71 16.83 -0.44
N GLY A 113 5.82 17.50 -0.78
CA GLY A 113 7.05 17.47 0.04
C GLY A 113 7.86 16.15 -0.06
N VAL A 114 7.40 15.19 -0.87
CA VAL A 114 8.11 13.91 -1.11
C VAL A 114 8.79 13.93 -2.47
N ILE A 115 8.06 14.35 -3.50
CA ILE A 115 8.58 14.47 -4.87
C ILE A 115 8.53 15.93 -5.33
N PRO A 116 9.36 16.35 -6.31
CA PRO A 116 9.33 17.72 -6.82
C PRO A 116 7.97 18.13 -7.38
N ASP A 117 7.51 19.33 -7.04
CA ASP A 117 6.18 19.87 -7.40
C ASP A 117 5.84 19.71 -8.89
N LYS A 118 6.81 19.91 -9.78
CA LYS A 118 6.63 19.73 -11.23
C LYS A 118 6.08 18.34 -11.63
N TYR A 119 6.33 17.29 -10.85
CA TYR A 119 5.79 15.95 -11.12
C TYR A 119 4.36 15.81 -10.58
N ILE A 120 4.07 16.45 -9.46
CA ILE A 120 2.73 16.55 -8.86
C ILE A 120 1.82 17.35 -9.79
N ASP A 121 2.27 18.53 -10.22
CA ASP A 121 1.57 19.44 -11.13
C ASP A 121 1.19 18.73 -12.42
N ARG A 122 2.08 17.92 -13.00
CA ARG A 122 1.78 17.14 -14.20
C ARG A 122 0.64 16.15 -14.00
N VAL A 123 0.55 15.50 -12.84
CA VAL A 123 -0.57 14.58 -12.55
C VAL A 123 -1.85 15.36 -12.30
N GLN A 124 -1.76 16.48 -11.55
CA GLN A 124 -2.89 17.37 -11.30
C GLN A 124 -3.44 18.00 -12.60
N ASP A 125 -2.57 18.36 -13.54
CA ASP A 125 -2.93 18.88 -14.86
C ASP A 125 -3.64 17.82 -15.70
N SER A 126 -3.09 16.60 -15.79
CA SER A 126 -3.74 15.47 -16.47
C SER A 126 -5.13 15.17 -15.88
N ALA A 127 -5.24 15.17 -14.55
CA ALA A 127 -6.49 14.97 -13.83
C ALA A 127 -7.52 16.08 -14.13
N ARG A 128 -7.11 17.34 -14.08
CA ARG A 128 -7.95 18.50 -14.44
C ARG A 128 -8.38 18.46 -15.90
N GLN A 129 -7.48 18.12 -16.82
CA GLN A 129 -7.75 18.04 -18.25
C GLN A 129 -8.83 16.99 -18.57
N GLY A 130 -8.75 15.81 -17.95
CA GLY A 130 -9.75 14.77 -18.15
C GLY A 130 -11.00 14.90 -17.29
N GLY A 131 -10.99 15.76 -16.27
CA GLY A 131 -12.06 15.82 -15.29
C GLY A 131 -12.12 14.57 -14.39
N ALA A 132 -10.98 13.96 -14.11
CA ALA A 132 -10.86 12.70 -13.39
C ALA A 132 -10.01 12.84 -12.12
N SER A 133 -10.16 11.90 -11.18
CA SER A 133 -9.41 11.89 -9.93
C SER A 133 -8.57 10.61 -9.78
N ILE A 134 -7.51 10.70 -8.97
CA ILE A 134 -6.63 9.57 -8.65
C ILE A 134 -6.46 9.41 -7.14
N PHE A 135 -6.57 8.18 -6.65
CA PHE A 135 -6.37 7.80 -5.26
C PHE A 135 -5.48 6.57 -5.16
N ILE A 136 -4.25 6.74 -4.65
CA ILE A 136 -3.32 5.63 -4.40
C ILE A 136 -3.25 5.35 -2.90
N ASN A 137 -3.43 4.09 -2.49
CA ASN A 137 -3.43 3.70 -1.08
C ASN A 137 -3.16 2.20 -0.91
N GLY A 138 -2.96 1.75 0.33
CA GLY A 138 -2.65 0.37 0.68
C GLY A 138 -2.94 0.07 2.16
N VAL A 139 -2.12 -0.80 2.75
CA VAL A 139 -2.10 -0.97 4.22
C VAL A 139 -1.09 -0.03 4.83
N ASP A 140 0.15 -0.13 4.35
CA ASP A 140 1.31 0.65 4.78
C ASP A 140 2.25 0.94 3.59
N PRO A 141 2.32 2.19 3.09
CA PRO A 141 1.50 3.35 3.45
C PRO A 141 0.01 3.18 3.12
N GLY A 142 -0.87 3.47 4.08
CA GLY A 142 -2.32 3.42 3.86
C GLY A 142 -3.12 3.34 5.14
N PHE A 143 -4.20 2.54 5.16
CA PHE A 143 -5.19 2.60 6.25
C PHE A 143 -4.61 2.41 7.66
N ALA A 144 -3.53 1.65 7.82
CA ALA A 144 -2.86 1.47 9.11
C ALA A 144 -2.07 2.72 9.55
N ASN A 145 -1.60 3.51 8.59
CA ASN A 145 -0.78 4.72 8.78
C ASN A 145 -1.53 6.00 8.38
N ASP A 146 -2.83 5.93 8.11
CA ASP A 146 -3.68 7.09 7.85
C ASP A 146 -5.05 7.02 8.56
N LEU A 147 -5.98 6.21 8.05
CA LEU A 147 -7.36 6.16 8.50
C LEU A 147 -7.48 5.83 9.98
N ILE A 148 -6.78 4.78 10.44
CA ILE A 148 -6.87 4.34 11.84
C ILE A 148 -6.26 5.39 12.79
N PRO A 149 -5.04 5.90 12.56
CA PRO A 149 -4.51 7.00 13.37
C PRO A 149 -5.45 8.20 13.46
N PHE A 150 -6.03 8.66 12.34
CA PHE A 150 -6.95 9.81 12.36
C PHE A 150 -8.24 9.55 13.13
N ALA A 151 -8.80 8.34 13.01
CA ALA A 151 -10.02 7.98 13.73
C ALA A 151 -9.85 8.12 15.25
N PHE A 152 -8.73 7.62 15.80
CA PHE A 152 -8.44 7.73 17.23
C PHE A 152 -7.90 9.10 17.64
N ALA A 153 -7.09 9.75 16.80
CA ALA A 153 -6.63 11.13 17.03
C ALA A 153 -7.80 12.10 17.22
N SER A 154 -8.93 11.88 16.52
CA SER A 154 -10.13 12.73 16.63
C SER A 154 -10.80 12.73 18.01
N THR A 155 -10.45 11.77 18.89
CA THR A 155 -10.98 11.69 20.26
C THR A 155 -9.96 12.14 21.31
N CYS A 156 -8.77 12.58 20.90
CA CYS A 156 -7.74 13.11 21.78
C CYS A 156 -7.93 14.62 22.01
N SER A 157 -7.76 15.03 23.27
CA SER A 157 -7.64 16.44 23.68
C SER A 157 -6.24 17.01 23.41
N SER A 158 -5.21 16.16 23.39
CA SER A 158 -3.85 16.48 22.99
C SER A 158 -3.16 15.26 22.38
N ILE A 159 -2.24 15.48 21.45
CA ILE A 159 -1.41 14.45 20.80
C ILE A 159 0.04 14.88 20.87
N GLU A 160 0.88 13.94 21.29
CA GLU A 160 2.30 14.12 21.53
C GLU A 160 3.15 13.32 20.54
N GLN A 161 2.71 12.10 20.22
CA GLN A 161 3.32 11.25 19.19
C GLN A 161 2.27 10.33 18.60
N ILE A 162 2.32 10.13 17.28
CA ILE A 162 1.66 9.01 16.61
C ILE A 162 2.73 8.06 16.07
N ARG A 163 2.67 6.79 16.46
CA ARG A 163 3.54 5.73 15.95
C ARG A 163 2.70 4.67 15.28
N CYS A 164 3.01 4.35 14.03
CA CYS A 164 2.40 3.26 13.30
C CYS A 164 3.46 2.20 13.05
N MET A 165 3.17 0.94 13.36
CA MET A 165 4.07 -0.17 13.22
C MET A 165 3.51 -1.24 12.30
N GLU A 166 4.34 -1.78 11.42
CA GLU A 166 4.17 -3.12 10.87
C GLU A 166 5.06 -4.09 11.66
N ILE A 167 4.45 -5.13 12.25
CA ILE A 167 5.18 -6.16 12.98
C ILE A 167 4.85 -7.50 12.31
N ALA A 168 5.78 -8.03 11.51
CA ALA A 168 5.47 -9.12 10.59
C ALA A 168 6.54 -10.22 10.56
N ASP A 169 6.07 -11.46 10.44
CA ASP A 169 6.84 -12.65 10.08
C ASP A 169 6.75 -12.87 8.57
N TYR A 170 7.90 -12.87 7.91
CA TYR A 170 8.03 -13.04 6.47
C TYR A 170 8.49 -14.45 6.08
N ALA A 171 8.58 -15.40 7.03
CA ALA A 171 8.98 -16.78 6.74
C ALA A 171 8.10 -17.45 5.66
N THR A 172 6.81 -17.09 5.61
CA THR A 172 5.84 -17.63 4.63
C THR A 172 5.61 -16.75 3.41
N TYR A 173 6.25 -15.57 3.33
CA TYR A 173 6.05 -14.63 2.23
C TYR A 173 6.67 -15.16 0.93
N ASP A 174 5.90 -15.21 -0.15
CA ASP A 174 6.26 -15.90 -1.41
C ASP A 174 6.82 -14.97 -2.51
N GLY A 175 7.11 -13.70 -2.18
CA GLY A 175 7.72 -12.72 -3.09
C GLY A 175 9.23 -12.64 -2.97
N ALA A 176 9.97 -13.45 -3.73
CA ALA A 176 11.44 -13.51 -3.67
C ALA A 176 12.14 -12.17 -3.97
N GLU A 177 11.66 -11.41 -4.96
CA GLU A 177 12.21 -10.08 -5.30
C GLU A 177 12.09 -9.11 -4.11
N VAL A 178 10.95 -9.08 -3.43
CA VAL A 178 10.77 -8.25 -2.24
C VAL A 178 11.67 -8.72 -1.11
N MET A 179 11.72 -10.03 -0.85
CA MET A 179 12.50 -10.61 0.24
C MET A 179 14.01 -10.36 0.08
N PHE A 180 14.56 -10.62 -1.09
CA PHE A 180 16.00 -10.62 -1.32
C PHE A 180 16.50 -9.29 -1.90
N ASP A 181 15.83 -8.74 -2.90
CA ASP A 181 16.33 -7.56 -3.62
C ASP A 181 15.92 -6.24 -2.94
N VAL A 182 14.71 -6.19 -2.36
CA VAL A 182 14.19 -4.98 -1.69
C VAL A 182 14.53 -4.96 -0.20
N MET A 183 14.22 -6.02 0.54
CA MET A 183 14.42 -6.10 2.01
C MET A 183 15.78 -6.64 2.43
N GLY A 184 16.51 -7.30 1.52
CA GLY A 184 17.89 -7.75 1.77
C GLY A 184 18.01 -8.96 2.70
N PHE A 185 16.95 -9.73 2.91
CA PHE A 185 17.04 -10.99 3.66
C PHE A 185 18.03 -11.94 2.97
N GLY A 186 18.80 -12.69 3.75
CA GLY A 186 19.81 -13.60 3.21
C GLY A 186 21.07 -12.93 2.64
N LYS A 187 21.16 -11.60 2.63
CA LYS A 187 22.38 -10.86 2.26
C LYS A 187 23.33 -10.71 3.45
N GLU A 188 24.58 -10.33 3.17
CA GLU A 188 25.55 -10.02 4.22
C GLU A 188 25.09 -8.79 5.03
N ILE A 189 25.36 -8.78 6.34
CA ILE A 189 25.07 -7.62 7.18
C ILE A 189 25.85 -6.41 6.67
N GLY A 190 25.14 -5.28 6.49
CA GLY A 190 25.70 -4.05 5.95
C GLY A 190 25.67 -3.94 4.41
N ASP A 191 25.36 -5.02 3.68
CA ASP A 191 25.04 -4.95 2.25
C ASP A 191 23.58 -4.46 2.08
N LEU A 192 23.42 -3.14 2.15
CA LEU A 192 22.11 -2.50 2.17
C LEU A 192 21.45 -2.53 0.78
N PRO A 193 20.29 -3.20 0.59
CA PRO A 193 19.50 -3.11 -0.63
C PRO A 193 19.02 -1.67 -0.89
N ILE A 194 18.46 -1.44 -2.10
CA ILE A 194 18.02 -0.12 -2.54
C ILE A 194 17.08 0.56 -1.53
N LEU A 195 16.23 -0.21 -0.84
CA LEU A 195 15.28 0.31 0.14
C LEU A 195 15.96 1.05 1.30
N PHE A 196 17.14 0.59 1.72
CA PHE A 196 17.89 1.14 2.84
C PHE A 196 19.04 2.06 2.40
N GLN A 197 19.09 2.42 1.11
CA GLN A 197 19.99 3.47 0.64
C GLN A 197 19.52 4.84 1.18
N PRO A 198 20.45 5.78 1.45
CA PRO A 198 20.11 7.05 2.08
C PRO A 198 18.95 7.78 1.40
N GLY A 199 17.91 8.10 2.17
CA GLY A 199 16.74 8.85 1.72
C GLY A 199 15.66 8.02 0.99
N VAL A 200 15.90 6.73 0.70
CA VAL A 200 14.89 5.90 0.01
C VAL A 200 13.71 5.57 0.93
N LEU A 201 13.97 5.20 2.19
CA LEU A 201 12.92 5.06 3.22
C LEU A 201 12.11 6.36 3.38
N SER A 202 12.81 7.50 3.40
CA SER A 202 12.20 8.83 3.49
C SER A 202 11.30 9.15 2.28
N ILE A 203 11.60 8.63 1.08
CA ILE A 203 10.71 8.77 -0.09
C ILE A 203 9.51 7.84 0.01
N ALA A 204 9.73 6.57 0.40
CA ALA A 204 8.68 5.56 0.45
C ALA A 204 7.62 5.87 1.52
N TRP A 205 8.04 6.17 2.76
CA TRP A 205 7.16 6.44 3.90
C TRP A 205 7.01 7.91 4.25
N GLY A 206 7.77 8.81 3.61
CA GLY A 206 7.56 10.25 3.76
C GLY A 206 6.15 10.68 3.32
N THR A 207 5.52 9.91 2.43
CA THR A 207 4.11 10.06 2.04
C THR A 207 3.19 9.94 3.26
N ALA A 208 3.26 8.84 4.00
CA ALA A 208 2.48 8.61 5.22
C ALA A 208 2.79 9.65 6.31
N ILE A 209 4.07 9.94 6.57
CA ILE A 209 4.51 10.94 7.55
C ILE A 209 3.87 12.31 7.24
N ARG A 210 3.98 12.77 6.00
CA ARG A 210 3.47 14.08 5.60
C ARG A 210 1.94 14.12 5.54
N GLN A 211 1.28 13.02 5.18
CA GLN A 211 -0.17 12.95 5.23
C GLN A 211 -0.70 13.05 6.67
N LEU A 212 -0.11 12.29 7.60
CA LEU A 212 -0.45 12.38 9.03
C LEU A 212 -0.23 13.81 9.55
N ALA A 213 0.91 14.42 9.21
CA ALA A 213 1.20 15.79 9.60
C ALA A 213 0.16 16.79 9.07
N ALA A 214 -0.22 16.68 7.79
CA ALA A 214 -1.23 17.52 7.18
C ALA A 214 -2.60 17.37 7.86
N GLY A 215 -3.01 16.14 8.19
CA GLY A 215 -4.27 15.91 8.89
C GLY A 215 -4.25 16.37 10.36
N LEU A 216 -3.08 16.41 10.99
CA LEU A 216 -2.87 16.95 12.34
C LEU A 216 -2.68 18.48 12.36
N GLY A 217 -2.49 19.12 11.20
CA GLY A 217 -2.22 20.54 11.10
C GLY A 217 -0.83 20.95 11.58
N VAL A 218 0.17 20.06 11.47
CA VAL A 218 1.58 20.32 11.83
C VAL A 218 2.48 20.25 10.61
N GLU A 219 3.61 20.95 10.65
CA GLU A 219 4.61 20.96 9.57
C GLU A 219 5.81 20.09 9.93
N VAL A 220 6.13 19.13 9.06
CA VAL A 220 7.32 18.27 9.20
C VAL A 220 8.55 19.03 8.69
N THR A 221 9.47 19.33 9.60
CA THR A 221 10.72 20.06 9.31
C THR A 221 11.85 19.15 8.88
N GLU A 222 11.85 17.89 9.35
CA GLU A 222 12.88 16.91 9.05
C GLU A 222 12.28 15.49 9.07
N ILE A 223 12.75 14.65 8.16
CA ILE A 223 12.52 13.20 8.22
C ILE A 223 13.87 12.53 8.42
N ARG A 224 13.96 11.68 9.44
CA ARG A 224 15.14 10.84 9.70
C ARG A 224 14.77 9.38 9.49
N ASP A 225 15.68 8.61 8.93
CA ASP A 225 15.51 7.17 8.77
C ASP A 225 16.68 6.40 9.36
N SER A 226 16.40 5.17 9.82
CA SER A 226 17.41 4.26 10.35
C SER A 226 17.02 2.81 10.11
N VAL A 227 18.01 1.94 10.03
CA VAL A 227 17.84 0.49 9.86
C VAL A 227 18.77 -0.27 10.80
N GLU A 228 18.23 -1.31 11.43
CA GLU A 228 18.92 -2.27 12.29
C GLU A 228 18.71 -3.67 11.70
N GLN A 229 19.79 -4.39 11.41
CA GLN A 229 19.74 -5.75 10.85
C GLN A 229 20.19 -6.77 11.92
N GLU A 230 19.50 -7.90 11.97
CA GLU A 230 19.85 -9.05 12.80
C GLU A 230 20.29 -10.23 11.93
N PRO A 231 21.46 -10.83 12.16
CA PRO A 231 21.90 -12.01 11.42
C PRO A 231 21.20 -13.30 11.86
N ALA A 232 21.11 -14.26 10.94
CA ALA A 232 20.67 -15.62 11.21
C ALA A 232 21.66 -16.31 12.18
N PRO A 233 21.19 -16.90 13.30
CA PRO A 233 22.07 -17.60 14.24
C PRO A 233 22.58 -18.95 13.68
N GLU A 234 21.84 -19.52 12.74
CA GLU A 234 22.10 -20.77 12.04
C GLU A 234 21.44 -20.73 10.66
N ASP A 235 21.72 -21.73 9.83
CA ASP A 235 21.02 -21.86 8.56
C ASP A 235 19.58 -22.33 8.77
N PHE A 236 18.62 -21.75 8.05
CA PHE A 236 17.23 -22.22 8.01
C PHE A 236 16.59 -21.88 6.66
N ASP A 237 15.45 -22.52 6.36
CA ASP A 237 14.74 -22.32 5.11
C ASP A 237 13.44 -21.52 5.36
N VAL A 238 13.13 -20.62 4.43
CA VAL A 238 11.86 -19.87 4.33
C VAL A 238 11.18 -20.20 2.99
N ALA A 239 9.96 -19.71 2.78
CA ALA A 239 9.17 -20.02 1.58
C ALA A 239 9.90 -19.76 0.25
N VAL A 240 10.76 -18.75 0.21
CA VAL A 240 11.47 -18.31 -1.01
C VAL A 240 12.92 -18.79 -1.12
N GLY A 241 13.45 -19.49 -0.12
CA GLY A 241 14.81 -20.02 -0.17
C GLY A 241 15.50 -20.20 1.18
N ARG A 242 16.78 -20.54 1.12
CA ARG A 242 17.62 -20.75 2.31
C ARG A 242 18.24 -19.45 2.80
N ILE A 243 18.21 -19.24 4.10
CA ILE A 243 18.90 -18.17 4.82
C ILE A 243 20.14 -18.79 5.47
N ALA A 244 21.32 -18.33 5.07
CA ALA A 244 22.57 -18.84 5.62
C ALA A 244 22.90 -18.17 6.96
N LYS A 245 23.54 -18.90 7.87
CA LYS A 245 24.06 -18.34 9.13
C LYS A 245 24.89 -17.08 8.87
N GLY A 246 24.65 -16.04 9.66
CA GLY A 246 25.36 -14.76 9.57
C GLY A 246 24.78 -13.77 8.57
N THR A 247 23.82 -14.19 7.73
CA THR A 247 23.11 -13.30 6.79
C THR A 247 21.84 -12.70 7.42
N VAL A 248 21.31 -11.62 6.86
CA VAL A 248 20.15 -10.90 7.41
C VAL A 248 18.92 -11.83 7.58
N ALA A 249 18.39 -11.89 8.79
CA ALA A 249 17.22 -12.71 9.17
C ALA A 249 16.12 -11.94 9.91
N ALA A 250 16.43 -10.75 10.44
CA ALA A 250 15.42 -9.79 10.85
C ALA A 250 15.90 -8.37 10.53
N VAL A 251 14.95 -7.47 10.28
CA VAL A 251 15.21 -6.06 10.02
C VAL A 251 14.22 -5.23 10.82
N ARG A 252 14.72 -4.18 11.45
CA ARG A 252 13.93 -3.11 12.04
C ARG A 252 14.32 -1.80 11.40
N PHE A 253 13.38 -1.08 10.81
CA PHE A 253 13.66 0.26 10.30
C PHE A 253 12.62 1.26 10.79
N LEU A 254 13.07 2.50 10.98
CA LEU A 254 12.26 3.61 11.47
C LEU A 254 12.32 4.77 10.50
N ILE A 255 11.18 5.45 10.34
CA ILE A 255 11.05 6.72 9.66
C ILE A 255 10.40 7.69 10.65
N GLU A 256 11.11 8.74 10.99
CA GLU A 256 10.77 9.68 12.04
C GLU A 256 10.49 11.07 11.45
N GLY A 257 9.25 11.53 11.55
CA GLY A 257 8.83 12.89 11.23
C GLY A 257 8.99 13.82 12.43
N TRP A 258 9.87 14.80 12.29
CA TRP A 258 10.15 15.82 13.29
C TRP A 258 9.41 17.12 12.94
N ILE A 259 8.93 17.82 13.97
CA ILE A 259 8.21 19.09 13.82
C ILE A 259 8.86 20.16 14.69
N GLU A 260 8.69 21.43 14.33
CA GLU A 260 9.05 22.53 15.22
C GLU A 260 8.21 22.48 16.51
N GLY A 261 8.84 22.71 17.66
CA GLY A 261 8.17 22.64 18.96
C GLY A 261 7.93 21.23 19.50
N GLY A 262 8.38 20.16 18.81
CA GLY A 262 8.21 18.76 19.24
C GLY A 262 9.09 18.30 20.42
N GLU A 263 9.59 19.21 21.26
CA GLU A 263 10.37 18.92 22.49
C GLU A 263 11.53 17.91 22.34
N GLY A 264 12.15 17.82 21.17
CA GLY A 264 13.27 16.91 20.93
C GLY A 264 12.88 15.44 20.76
N ARG A 265 11.61 15.14 20.45
CA ARG A 265 11.13 13.81 20.04
C ARG A 265 10.49 13.87 18.64
N PRO A 266 10.44 12.75 17.91
CA PRO A 266 9.66 12.68 16.68
C PRO A 266 8.16 12.71 17.01
N ALA A 267 7.39 13.50 16.25
CA ALA A 267 5.95 13.61 16.42
C ALA A 267 5.20 12.50 15.70
N ILE A 268 5.76 12.00 14.60
CA ILE A 268 5.16 10.93 13.80
C ILE A 268 6.24 9.89 13.51
N VAL A 269 5.95 8.62 13.76
CA VAL A 269 6.90 7.53 13.52
C VAL A 269 6.24 6.42 12.74
N ILE A 270 6.87 5.99 11.65
CA ILE A 270 6.55 4.73 10.99
C ILE A 270 7.68 3.75 11.30
N GLU A 271 7.34 2.55 11.74
CA GLU A 271 8.32 1.55 12.17
C GLU A 271 7.96 0.18 11.60
N HIS A 272 8.91 -0.48 10.95
CA HIS A 272 8.71 -1.84 10.48
C HIS A 272 9.64 -2.76 11.25
N ILE A 273 9.08 -3.87 11.72
CA ILE A 273 9.79 -4.90 12.45
C ILE A 273 9.47 -6.22 11.77
N THR A 274 10.36 -6.62 10.87
CA THR A 274 10.17 -7.80 10.01
C THR A 274 11.17 -8.88 10.41
N ARG A 275 10.69 -10.10 10.61
CA ARG A 275 11.50 -11.26 11.00
C ARG A 275 11.25 -12.43 10.06
N LEU A 276 12.20 -13.35 9.99
CA LEU A 276 12.01 -14.66 9.32
C LEU A 276 11.81 -15.82 10.30
N ARG A 277 11.86 -15.54 11.60
CA ARG A 277 11.65 -16.51 12.68
C ARG A 277 11.21 -15.78 13.94
N ASP A 278 10.24 -16.35 14.64
CA ASP A 278 9.60 -15.70 15.79
C ASP A 278 10.54 -15.51 17.00
N ASP A 279 11.57 -16.34 17.19
CA ASP A 279 12.50 -16.20 18.31
C ASP A 279 13.53 -15.08 18.12
N LEU A 280 13.71 -14.52 16.91
CA LEU A 280 14.69 -13.46 16.64
C LEU A 280 14.24 -12.14 17.27
N ARG A 281 15.17 -11.46 17.97
CA ARG A 281 14.94 -10.17 18.64
C ARG A 281 13.65 -10.14 19.48
N PRO A 282 13.60 -10.93 20.57
CA PRO A 282 12.46 -10.93 21.48
C PRO A 282 12.27 -9.62 22.23
N ASP A 283 13.32 -8.79 22.27
CA ASP A 283 13.33 -7.42 22.81
C ASP A 283 12.63 -6.39 21.92
N TRP A 284 12.50 -6.65 20.61
CA TRP A 284 11.71 -5.82 19.70
C TRP A 284 10.21 -6.03 19.88
N ALA A 285 9.39 -5.06 19.45
CA ALA A 285 7.94 -5.16 19.57
C ALA A 285 7.40 -6.42 18.87
N ARG A 286 6.39 -7.02 19.51
CA ARG A 286 5.78 -8.29 19.14
C ARG A 286 4.38 -8.07 18.57
N PRO A 287 3.98 -8.86 17.55
CA PRO A 287 2.64 -8.73 17.00
C PRO A 287 1.60 -9.20 18.01
N ALA A 288 0.38 -8.66 17.92
CA ALA A 288 -0.73 -9.05 18.79
C ALA A 288 -1.42 -10.36 18.37
N GLN A 289 -1.06 -10.90 17.20
CA GLN A 289 -1.48 -12.22 16.75
C GLN A 289 -0.28 -12.99 16.15
N PRO A 290 -0.35 -14.33 16.07
CA PRO A 290 0.66 -15.12 15.35
C PRO A 290 0.83 -14.65 13.90
N GLY A 291 2.07 -14.69 13.41
CA GLY A 291 2.42 -14.28 12.04
C GLY A 291 2.63 -12.78 11.91
N GLY A 292 1.66 -11.94 12.26
CA GLY A 292 1.88 -10.49 12.20
C GLY A 292 0.66 -9.64 12.46
N SER A 293 0.89 -8.38 12.80
CA SER A 293 -0.15 -7.36 13.02
C SER A 293 0.40 -5.97 12.67
N TYR A 294 -0.52 -5.02 12.49
CA TYR A 294 -0.18 -3.60 12.51
C TYR A 294 -0.53 -3.03 13.88
N ARG A 295 0.20 -2.02 14.34
CA ARG A 295 -0.08 -1.34 15.60
C ARG A 295 -0.06 0.17 15.43
N VAL A 296 -1.06 0.86 15.97
CA VAL A 296 -1.04 2.31 16.12
C VAL A 296 -0.93 2.63 17.61
N GLU A 297 0.07 3.43 17.96
CA GLU A 297 0.24 4.01 19.29
C GLU A 297 0.10 5.52 19.20
N ILE A 298 -0.77 6.09 20.04
CA ILE A 298 -0.93 7.53 20.20
C ILE A 298 -0.56 7.86 21.64
N VAL A 299 0.49 8.65 21.81
CA VAL A 299 0.81 9.29 23.09
C VAL A 299 0.09 10.62 23.12
N GLY A 300 -0.69 10.87 24.17
CA GLY A 300 -1.56 12.04 24.31
C GLY A 300 -2.60 11.85 25.41
N GLU A 301 -3.68 12.64 25.38
CA GLU A 301 -4.79 12.55 26.33
C GLU A 301 -6.15 12.35 25.62
N PRO A 302 -6.75 11.15 25.65
CA PRO A 302 -6.15 9.92 26.16
C PRO A 302 -5.07 9.39 25.21
N SER A 303 -4.25 8.47 25.71
CA SER A 303 -3.34 7.66 24.90
C SER A 303 -4.05 6.39 24.40
N TYR A 304 -3.64 5.89 23.23
CA TYR A 304 -4.17 4.67 22.62
C TYR A 304 -3.07 3.70 22.22
N THR A 305 -3.38 2.41 22.32
CA THR A 305 -2.69 1.33 21.60
C THR A 305 -3.75 0.53 20.86
N VAL A 306 -3.61 0.43 19.55
CA VAL A 306 -4.58 -0.23 18.66
C VAL A 306 -3.86 -1.27 17.84
N ASP A 307 -4.14 -2.54 18.10
CA ASP A 307 -3.64 -3.65 17.29
C ASP A 307 -4.65 -4.02 16.19
N ILE A 308 -4.17 -4.04 14.96
CA ILE A 308 -4.92 -4.43 13.77
C ILE A 308 -4.41 -5.80 13.35
N CYS A 309 -5.29 -6.78 13.38
CA CYS A 309 -4.98 -8.20 13.21
C CYS A 309 -5.77 -8.77 12.02
N PRO A 310 -5.36 -8.52 10.76
CA PRO A 310 -6.02 -9.10 9.60
C PRO A 310 -5.93 -10.63 9.64
N THR A 311 -7.05 -11.30 9.36
CA THR A 311 -7.11 -12.76 9.22
C THR A 311 -7.87 -13.12 7.95
N SER A 312 -7.57 -14.28 7.38
CA SER A 312 -8.24 -14.77 6.19
C SER A 312 -8.58 -16.25 6.33
N ARG A 313 -9.67 -16.66 5.67
CA ARG A 313 -10.01 -18.09 5.48
C ARG A 313 -9.28 -18.70 4.28
N LYS A 314 -8.61 -17.89 3.46
CA LYS A 314 -7.99 -18.28 2.19
C LYS A 314 -6.47 -18.28 2.21
N GLY A 315 -5.87 -17.86 3.33
CA GLY A 315 -4.42 -17.74 3.48
C GLY A 315 -4.04 -17.29 4.88
N ASP A 316 -2.75 -17.05 5.06
CA ASP A 316 -2.15 -16.61 6.32
C ASP A 316 -2.29 -15.08 6.55
N HIS A 317 -1.52 -14.53 7.49
CA HIS A 317 -1.49 -13.10 7.79
C HIS A 317 -1.00 -12.26 6.62
N ASN A 318 -0.01 -12.73 5.85
CA ASN A 318 0.50 -12.04 4.65
C ASN A 318 -0.61 -11.90 3.61
N HIS A 319 -1.33 -12.99 3.32
CA HIS A 319 -2.49 -12.94 2.44
C HIS A 319 -3.57 -11.99 2.98
N ALA A 320 -3.87 -12.04 4.28
CA ALA A 320 -4.88 -11.18 4.90
C ALA A 320 -4.53 -9.69 4.80
N ALA A 321 -3.26 -9.32 4.98
CA ALA A 321 -2.77 -7.95 4.82
C ALA A 321 -2.97 -7.45 3.37
N ILE A 322 -2.60 -8.26 2.37
CA ILE A 322 -2.74 -7.87 0.95
C ILE A 322 -4.23 -7.76 0.56
N VAL A 323 -5.09 -8.63 1.10
CA VAL A 323 -6.55 -8.51 0.93
C VAL A 323 -7.08 -7.21 1.52
N ALA A 324 -6.54 -6.76 2.67
CA ALA A 324 -6.93 -5.49 3.27
C ALA A 324 -6.56 -4.30 2.35
N ALA A 325 -5.36 -4.29 1.75
CA ALA A 325 -4.99 -3.29 0.75
C ALA A 325 -5.92 -3.32 -0.47
N ALA A 326 -6.15 -4.50 -1.06
CA ALA A 326 -7.03 -4.66 -2.21
C ALA A 326 -8.46 -4.16 -1.90
N GLY A 327 -8.99 -4.48 -0.73
CA GLY A 327 -10.28 -4.00 -0.26
C GLY A 327 -10.33 -2.49 -0.12
N ARG A 328 -9.30 -1.87 0.47
CA ARG A 328 -9.23 -0.40 0.63
C ARG A 328 -9.26 0.34 -0.70
N ILE A 329 -8.59 -0.21 -1.72
CA ILE A 329 -8.53 0.33 -3.08
C ILE A 329 -9.90 0.18 -3.78
N VAL A 330 -10.44 -1.04 -3.83
CA VAL A 330 -11.70 -1.32 -4.53
C VAL A 330 -12.89 -0.61 -3.88
N ASN A 331 -12.91 -0.50 -2.56
CA ASN A 331 -14.00 0.17 -1.86
C ASN A 331 -13.96 1.71 -2.00
N ALA A 332 -12.85 2.27 -2.46
CA ALA A 332 -12.72 3.70 -2.73
C ALA A 332 -13.36 4.12 -4.07
N ILE A 333 -13.60 3.18 -4.99
CA ILE A 333 -14.06 3.47 -6.37
C ILE A 333 -15.26 4.44 -6.39
N PRO A 334 -16.36 4.22 -5.63
CA PRO A 334 -17.49 5.14 -5.69
C PRO A 334 -17.17 6.54 -5.18
N ALA A 335 -16.33 6.67 -4.16
CA ALA A 335 -15.93 7.97 -3.61
C ALA A 335 -15.04 8.73 -4.60
N VAL A 336 -14.12 8.03 -5.26
CA VAL A 336 -13.16 8.61 -6.21
C VAL A 336 -13.85 9.01 -7.51
N VAL A 337 -14.76 8.20 -8.03
CA VAL A 337 -15.57 8.55 -9.21
C VAL A 337 -16.41 9.82 -8.99
N ASN A 338 -16.84 10.08 -7.75
CA ASN A 338 -17.60 11.27 -7.38
C ASN A 338 -16.74 12.44 -6.86
N ALA A 339 -15.42 12.28 -6.80
CA ALA A 339 -14.52 13.30 -6.28
C ALA A 339 -14.19 14.36 -7.33
N GLU A 340 -13.80 15.55 -6.87
CA GLU A 340 -13.27 16.60 -7.73
C GLU A 340 -12.01 16.12 -8.48
N PRO A 341 -11.71 16.64 -9.69
CA PRO A 341 -10.53 16.23 -10.45
C PRO A 341 -9.23 16.53 -9.72
N GLY A 342 -8.30 15.58 -9.68
CA GLY A 342 -6.99 15.73 -9.02
C GLY A 342 -6.53 14.52 -8.22
N ILE A 343 -5.37 14.66 -7.59
CA ILE A 343 -4.86 13.70 -6.60
C ILE A 343 -5.70 13.83 -5.33
N ARG A 344 -6.25 12.71 -4.87
CA ARG A 344 -7.11 12.61 -3.69
C ARG A 344 -6.45 11.77 -2.62
N THR A 345 -6.71 12.15 -1.39
CA THR A 345 -6.19 11.51 -0.17
C THR A 345 -7.35 11.12 0.74
N PRO A 346 -7.11 10.37 1.82
CA PRO A 346 -8.12 10.13 2.85
C PRO A 346 -8.65 11.40 3.52
N LEU A 347 -7.96 12.54 3.41
CA LEU A 347 -8.41 13.82 3.93
C LEU A 347 -9.45 14.50 3.01
N ASP A 348 -9.48 14.14 1.72
CA ASP A 348 -10.38 14.71 0.73
C ASP A 348 -11.66 13.88 0.54
N LEU A 349 -11.57 12.57 0.78
CA LEU A 349 -12.64 11.62 0.50
C LEU A 349 -13.56 11.44 1.72
N PRO A 350 -14.85 11.11 1.52
CA PRO A 350 -15.72 10.70 2.61
C PRO A 350 -15.19 9.41 3.26
N LEU A 351 -15.65 9.13 4.49
CA LEU A 351 -15.39 7.85 5.14
C LEU A 351 -15.90 6.69 4.27
N ILE A 352 -14.99 5.81 3.86
CA ILE A 352 -15.30 4.62 3.06
C ILE A 352 -15.72 3.50 4.00
N THR A 353 -17.03 3.22 4.05
CA THR A 353 -17.65 2.36 5.06
C THR A 353 -17.82 0.90 4.64
N GLY A 354 -17.44 0.51 3.42
CA GLY A 354 -17.68 -0.83 2.88
C GLY A 354 -19.14 -1.09 2.50
N SER A 355 -19.85 -0.04 2.06
CA SER A 355 -21.25 -0.13 1.62
C SER A 355 -21.46 -1.22 0.58
N GLY A 356 -22.51 -2.03 0.74
CA GLY A 356 -22.85 -3.13 -0.17
C GLY A 356 -22.08 -4.43 0.04
N LEU A 357 -21.14 -4.50 0.99
CA LEU A 357 -20.33 -5.70 1.25
C LEU A 357 -20.89 -6.61 2.35
N PHE A 358 -22.00 -6.23 2.99
CA PHE A 358 -22.59 -7.04 4.04
C PHE A 358 -23.13 -8.34 3.45
N ALA A 359 -22.52 -9.47 3.82
CA ALA A 359 -22.97 -10.78 3.40
C ALA A 359 -24.34 -11.08 4.04
N THR A 360 -25.41 -11.01 3.25
CA THR A 360 -26.67 -11.64 3.64
C THR A 360 -26.44 -13.14 3.58
N ARG A 361 -26.50 -13.84 4.73
CA ARG A 361 -26.35 -15.30 4.80
C ARG A 361 -27.20 -15.95 3.69
N GLY A 362 -26.52 -16.59 2.73
CA GLY A 362 -27.09 -17.49 1.74
C GLY A 362 -26.62 -18.91 2.04
#